data_AF-A0A4Y7STN0-F1
#
_entry.id   AF-A0A4Y7STN0-F1
#
_cell.length_a   1.000
_cell.length_b   1.000
_cell.length_c   1.000
_cell.angle_alpha   90.00
_cell.angle_beta   90.00
_cell.angle_gamma   90.00
#
_symmetry.space_group_name_H-M   'P 1'
#
loop_
_entity.id
_entity.type
_entity.pdbx_description
1 polymer ?
#
loop_
_entity_poly.entity_id
_entity_poly.type
_entity_poly.pdbx_seq_one_letter_code
_entity_poly.pdbx_strand_id
1 'polypeptide(L)'
;MSAAQQGSQQPTAWTEPPWSGWIETTGDALLILEAARRGLIPRVTRRLVDAERRMITSGSVFVFDEDESGIKRWTDGLFWSPSRILGNFLLYRETDKRGNRSARVDPEDSPDVMKPDGTLSRPKNDHTSMGIDKQRERTLLGSLTNSYKFKPDGLMKKTFSLTIGGVAQHLISYYKIEDVENGRLRSPSSLPELAALAISAEYLDKTHFRNPPKVEIGADGILRYCGEGDELDPSPSTSSPNTPNSHPPTIPLLTDGHVSEAAKRPKRFLPYGPNRTRKKSNKSPTDGHE
;
A
#
# COMPACT_ATOMS: atom_id res chain seq x y z
N MET A 1 -51.89 11.83 -31.12
CA MET A 1 -50.90 11.16 -30.24
C MET A 1 -49.54 11.68 -30.63
N SER A 2 -48.84 12.41 -29.74
CA SER A 2 -47.47 12.87 -30.00
C SER A 2 -46.55 12.23 -28.98
N ALA A 3 -45.61 11.42 -29.44
CA ALA A 3 -44.62 10.80 -28.57
C ALA A 3 -43.65 11.88 -28.06
N ALA A 4 -43.50 12.01 -26.75
CA ALA A 4 -42.50 12.87 -26.15
C ALA A 4 -41.12 12.24 -26.38
N GLN A 5 -40.26 12.94 -27.10
CA GLN A 5 -38.91 12.48 -27.41
C GLN A 5 -38.03 12.70 -26.17
N GLN A 6 -37.71 11.60 -25.47
CA GLN A 6 -36.82 11.64 -24.31
C GLN A 6 -35.43 12.09 -24.76
N GLY A 7 -35.03 13.29 -24.33
CA GLY A 7 -33.69 13.80 -24.61
C GLY A 7 -32.65 12.97 -23.88
N SER A 8 -31.80 12.27 -24.63
CA SER A 8 -30.59 11.64 -24.10
C SER A 8 -29.64 12.73 -23.60
N GLN A 9 -29.56 12.88 -22.27
CA GLN A 9 -28.53 13.71 -21.66
C GLN A 9 -27.16 13.11 -22.02
N GLN A 10 -26.40 13.80 -22.86
CA GLN A 10 -25.00 13.47 -23.07
C GLN A 10 -24.27 13.65 -21.74
N PRO A 11 -23.45 12.68 -21.29
CA PRO A 11 -22.69 12.84 -20.06
C PRO A 11 -21.75 14.03 -20.23
N THR A 12 -21.85 14.98 -19.30
CA THR A 12 -21.02 16.19 -19.26
C THR A 12 -19.54 15.84 -19.41
N ALA A 13 -18.85 16.48 -20.34
CA ALA A 13 -17.41 16.29 -20.50
C ALA A 13 -16.71 16.71 -19.20
N TRP A 14 -15.99 15.78 -18.57
CA TRP A 14 -15.30 16.06 -17.31
C TRP A 14 -14.18 17.08 -17.53
N THR A 15 -14.35 18.28 -16.98
CA THR A 15 -13.34 19.35 -16.96
C THR A 15 -12.46 19.30 -15.71
N GLU A 16 -12.95 18.67 -14.64
CA GLU A 16 -12.31 18.55 -13.32
C GLU A 16 -12.42 17.10 -12.82
N PRO A 17 -11.50 16.63 -11.95
CA PRO A 17 -11.57 15.28 -11.38
C PRO A 17 -12.82 15.12 -10.49
N PRO A 18 -13.37 13.89 -10.32
CA PRO A 18 -14.57 13.66 -9.51
C PRO A 18 -14.43 14.09 -8.05
N TRP A 19 -13.21 14.04 -7.52
CA TRP A 19 -12.82 14.64 -6.24
C TRP A 19 -11.35 15.04 -6.26
N SER A 20 -10.95 15.99 -5.41
CA SER A 20 -9.57 16.46 -5.27
C SER A 20 -9.12 16.55 -3.81
N GLY A 21 -7.97 15.93 -3.49
CA GLY A 21 -7.33 15.94 -2.17
C GLY A 21 -6.32 14.80 -2.02
N TRP A 22 -5.97 14.45 -0.79
CA TRP A 22 -4.92 13.45 -0.50
C TRP A 22 -5.46 12.28 0.32
N ILE A 23 -5.30 11.06 -0.19
CA ILE A 23 -5.69 9.83 0.53
C ILE A 23 -4.51 9.37 1.37
N GLU A 24 -4.48 9.75 2.65
CA GLU A 24 -3.41 9.37 3.59
C GLU A 24 -3.64 7.94 4.12
N THR A 25 -4.79 7.70 4.73
CA THR A 25 -5.11 6.50 5.52
C THR A 25 -6.04 5.53 4.78
N THR A 26 -6.19 4.29 5.30
CA THR A 26 -7.25 3.38 4.86
C THR A 26 -8.62 4.01 5.13
N GLY A 27 -8.82 4.62 6.31
CA GLY A 27 -10.03 5.38 6.65
C GLY A 27 -10.42 6.42 5.59
N ASP A 28 -9.47 7.22 5.09
CA ASP A 28 -9.72 8.18 4.01
C ASP A 28 -10.24 7.53 2.73
N ALA A 29 -9.67 6.37 2.35
CA ALA A 29 -10.13 5.63 1.18
C ALA A 29 -11.56 5.08 1.39
N LEU A 30 -11.88 4.60 2.58
CA LEU A 30 -13.22 4.14 2.95
C LEU A 30 -14.26 5.27 2.93
N LEU A 31 -13.91 6.47 3.41
CA LEU A 31 -14.77 7.65 3.33
C LEU A 31 -15.09 8.05 1.88
N ILE A 32 -14.10 8.01 0.98
CA ILE A 32 -14.30 8.33 -0.44
C ILE A 32 -15.13 7.25 -1.15
N LEU A 33 -14.93 5.96 -0.85
CA LEU A 33 -15.78 4.89 -1.40
C LEU A 33 -17.22 5.01 -0.90
N GLU A 34 -17.43 5.27 0.40
CA GLU A 34 -18.76 5.49 0.99
C GLU A 34 -19.45 6.73 0.38
N ALA A 35 -18.72 7.84 0.18
CA ALA A 35 -19.23 9.03 -0.50
C ALA A 35 -19.62 8.74 -1.96
N ALA A 36 -18.81 7.95 -2.67
CA ALA A 36 -19.10 7.56 -4.06
C ALA A 36 -20.31 6.61 -4.15
N ARG A 37 -20.43 5.65 -3.23
CA ARG A 37 -21.59 4.76 -3.10
C ARG A 37 -22.90 5.53 -2.83
N ARG A 38 -22.82 6.63 -2.09
CA ARG A 38 -23.95 7.57 -1.85
C ARG A 38 -24.21 8.55 -3.00
N GLY A 39 -23.39 8.56 -4.06
CA GLY A 39 -23.49 9.52 -5.15
C GLY A 39 -23.04 10.94 -4.80
N LEU A 40 -22.37 11.15 -3.67
CA LEU A 40 -21.80 12.45 -3.27
C LEU A 40 -20.53 12.77 -4.07
N ILE A 41 -19.78 11.74 -4.45
CA ILE A 41 -18.64 11.82 -5.37
C ILE A 41 -18.99 11.00 -6.62
N PRO A 42 -18.86 11.54 -7.84
CA PRO A 42 -19.17 10.77 -9.04
C PRO A 42 -18.23 9.59 -9.27
N ARG A 43 -18.81 8.45 -9.69
CA ARG A 43 -18.04 7.29 -10.15
C ARG A 43 -17.69 7.38 -11.63
N VAL A 44 -16.56 6.80 -12.01
CA VAL A 44 -16.14 6.64 -13.39
C VAL A 44 -16.80 5.39 -13.98
N THR A 45 -17.84 5.59 -14.79
CA THR A 45 -18.67 4.53 -15.39
C THR A 45 -18.19 4.05 -16.77
N ARG A 46 -17.07 4.58 -17.26
CA ARG A 46 -16.40 4.15 -18.50
C ARG A 46 -14.96 4.60 -18.53
N ARG A 47 -14.13 4.03 -19.42
CA ARG A 47 -12.75 4.50 -19.60
C ARG A 47 -12.70 5.99 -19.98
N LEU A 48 -11.72 6.70 -19.43
CA LEU A 48 -11.43 8.09 -19.80
C LEU A 48 -10.91 8.18 -21.23
N VAL A 49 -11.48 9.11 -22.01
CA VAL A 49 -10.93 9.50 -23.31
C VAL A 49 -9.71 10.40 -23.13
N ASP A 50 -8.87 10.53 -24.15
CA ASP A 50 -7.61 11.28 -24.06
C ASP A 50 -7.80 12.75 -23.63
N ALA A 51 -8.93 13.37 -24.01
CA ALA A 51 -9.28 14.72 -23.58
C ALA A 51 -9.58 14.84 -22.08
N GLU A 52 -10.16 13.80 -21.46
CA GLU A 52 -10.48 13.72 -20.03
C GLU A 52 -9.24 13.40 -19.20
N ARG A 53 -8.27 12.65 -19.72
CA ARG A 53 -7.01 12.33 -19.01
C ARG A 53 -6.21 13.58 -18.59
N ARG A 54 -6.52 14.76 -19.12
CA ARG A 54 -5.98 16.05 -18.65
C ARG A 54 -6.39 16.38 -17.21
N MET A 55 -7.46 15.79 -16.67
CA MET A 55 -7.87 15.89 -15.26
C MET A 55 -7.04 14.99 -14.33
N ILE A 56 -6.08 14.22 -14.85
CA ILE A 56 -5.13 13.41 -14.06
C ILE A 56 -3.97 14.31 -13.64
N THR A 57 -4.17 15.01 -12.53
CA THR A 57 -3.22 15.94 -11.92
C THR A 57 -3.00 15.57 -10.46
N SER A 58 -2.17 16.33 -9.77
CA SER A 58 -2.07 16.23 -8.31
C SER A 58 -3.42 16.54 -7.66
N GLY A 59 -3.76 15.79 -6.60
CA GLY A 59 -5.04 15.86 -5.91
C GLY A 59 -6.12 14.96 -6.52
N SER A 60 -6.09 14.65 -7.82
CA SER A 60 -7.18 13.96 -8.50
C SER A 60 -7.44 12.56 -7.93
N VAL A 61 -8.69 12.28 -7.53
CA VAL A 61 -9.15 10.95 -7.12
C VAL A 61 -10.31 10.48 -7.97
N PHE A 62 -10.26 9.21 -8.35
CA PHE A 62 -11.24 8.53 -9.18
C PHE A 62 -11.71 7.26 -8.47
N VAL A 63 -13.01 7.00 -8.49
CA VAL A 63 -13.63 5.75 -8.00
C VAL A 63 -14.35 5.06 -9.16
N PHE A 64 -14.25 3.74 -9.26
CA PHE A 64 -15.06 2.95 -10.20
C PHE A 64 -15.38 1.56 -9.65
N ASP A 65 -16.57 1.07 -9.98
CA ASP A 65 -16.99 -0.32 -9.76
C ASP A 65 -16.71 -1.15 -11.03
N GLU A 66 -16.13 -2.35 -10.91
CA GLU A 66 -15.76 -3.17 -12.09
C GLU A 66 -16.97 -3.54 -12.97
N ASP A 67 -18.13 -3.79 -12.35
CA ASP A 67 -19.34 -4.23 -13.04
C ASP A 67 -20.04 -3.07 -13.77
N GLU A 68 -20.22 -1.92 -13.09
CA GLU A 68 -20.80 -0.70 -13.67
C GLU A 68 -19.94 -0.12 -14.81
N SER A 69 -18.61 -0.16 -14.66
CA SER A 69 -17.69 0.52 -15.59
C SER A 69 -17.05 -0.38 -16.66
N GLY A 70 -17.04 -1.70 -16.45
CA GLY A 70 -16.24 -2.65 -17.23
C GLY A 70 -14.71 -2.47 -17.09
N ILE A 71 -14.23 -1.59 -16.20
CA ILE A 71 -12.81 -1.29 -16.03
C ILE A 71 -12.20 -2.25 -15.01
N LYS A 72 -11.49 -3.29 -15.46
CA LYS A 72 -10.71 -4.18 -14.56
C LYS A 72 -9.32 -3.67 -14.20
N ARG A 73 -8.83 -2.68 -14.95
CA ARG A 73 -7.52 -2.06 -14.79
C ARG A 73 -7.58 -0.61 -15.26
N TRP A 74 -7.20 0.29 -14.36
CA TRP A 74 -7.06 1.71 -14.67
C TRP A 74 -5.98 1.95 -15.73
N THR A 75 -6.15 2.96 -16.56
CA THR A 75 -5.20 3.29 -17.65
C THR A 75 -5.21 4.80 -17.88
N ASP A 76 -4.08 5.44 -17.54
CA ASP A 76 -3.91 6.89 -17.52
C ASP A 76 -2.98 7.41 -18.64
N GLY A 77 -2.25 6.51 -19.32
CA GLY A 77 -1.30 6.87 -20.37
C GLY A 77 0.06 7.36 -19.86
N LEU A 78 0.28 7.35 -18.53
CA LEU A 78 1.53 7.74 -17.89
C LEU A 78 2.45 6.52 -17.68
N PHE A 79 3.75 6.78 -17.53
CA PHE A 79 4.76 5.74 -17.27
C PHE A 79 5.02 5.63 -15.78
N TRP A 80 4.92 4.42 -15.25
CA TRP A 80 4.94 4.14 -13.82
C TRP A 80 6.07 3.18 -13.46
N SER A 81 6.67 3.38 -12.28
CA SER A 81 7.50 2.37 -11.64
C SER A 81 6.71 1.07 -11.37
N PRO A 82 7.37 -0.07 -11.15
CA PRO A 82 6.73 -1.22 -10.50
C PRO A 82 6.12 -0.82 -9.15
N SER A 83 5.07 -1.53 -8.75
CA SER A 83 4.35 -1.22 -7.51
C SER A 83 5.18 -1.50 -6.26
N ARG A 84 4.89 -0.74 -5.21
CA ARG A 84 5.27 -1.02 -3.82
C ARG A 84 4.05 -1.01 -2.92
N ILE A 85 4.03 -1.89 -1.92
CA ILE A 85 2.95 -1.94 -0.93
C ILE A 85 3.23 -0.89 0.15
N LEU A 86 2.19 -0.17 0.57
CA LEU A 86 2.19 0.67 1.77
C LEU A 86 0.85 0.47 2.48
N GLY A 87 0.84 -0.26 3.60
CA GLY A 87 -0.39 -0.71 4.25
C GLY A 87 -1.29 -1.47 3.27
N ASN A 88 -2.52 -0.98 3.09
CA ASN A 88 -3.48 -1.56 2.14
C ASN A 88 -3.27 -1.13 0.68
N PHE A 89 -2.43 -0.13 0.41
CA PHE A 89 -2.29 0.50 -0.90
C PHE A 89 -1.17 -0.09 -1.76
N LEU A 90 -1.31 0.08 -3.08
CA LEU A 90 -0.18 -0.02 -4.02
C LEU A 90 0.22 1.39 -4.48
N LEU A 91 1.49 1.72 -4.33
CA LEU A 91 2.09 2.98 -4.76
C LEU A 91 2.91 2.78 -6.04
N TYR A 92 2.89 3.82 -6.86
CA TYR A 92 3.62 3.96 -8.12
C TYR A 92 4.17 5.39 -8.19
N ARG A 93 5.35 5.57 -8.80
CA ARG A 93 5.93 6.89 -9.07
C ARG A 93 6.18 7.05 -10.56
N GLU A 94 5.93 8.25 -11.10
CA GLU A 94 6.11 8.55 -12.52
C GLU A 94 7.59 8.38 -12.93
N THR A 95 7.82 7.77 -14.09
CA THR A 95 9.15 7.53 -14.67
C THR A 95 9.26 8.14 -16.05
N ASP A 96 10.49 8.46 -16.46
CA ASP A 96 10.72 8.93 -17.82
C ASP A 96 10.47 7.83 -18.86
N LYS A 97 9.73 8.16 -19.93
CA LYS A 97 9.44 7.30 -21.10
C LYS A 97 10.68 6.63 -21.73
N ARG A 98 11.89 7.13 -21.45
CA ARG A 98 13.19 6.61 -21.93
C ARG A 98 13.81 5.54 -21.02
N GLY A 99 13.11 5.12 -19.97
CA GLY A 99 13.62 4.23 -18.92
C GLY A 99 13.80 2.73 -19.26
N ASN A 100 13.86 2.30 -20.53
CA ASN A 100 14.22 0.90 -20.83
C ASN A 100 14.72 0.60 -22.26
N ARG A 101 16.02 0.77 -22.51
CA ARG A 101 16.85 -0.16 -23.33
C ARG A 101 18.27 -0.16 -22.77
N SER A 102 18.88 -1.35 -22.77
CA SER A 102 20.25 -1.70 -22.34
C SER A 102 21.20 -0.56 -21.96
N ALA A 103 21.60 -0.57 -20.69
CA ALA A 103 22.96 -0.22 -20.30
C ALA A 103 23.57 -1.44 -19.58
N ARG A 104 23.73 -2.55 -20.31
CA ARG A 104 24.92 -3.38 -20.08
C ARG A 104 26.11 -2.48 -20.39
N VAL A 105 26.75 -1.97 -19.35
CA VAL A 105 28.08 -1.39 -19.47
C VAL A 105 29.02 -2.57 -19.35
N ASP A 106 29.46 -3.08 -20.49
CA ASP A 106 30.56 -4.04 -20.54
C ASP A 106 31.83 -3.32 -20.00
N PRO A 107 32.58 -3.92 -19.06
CA PRO A 107 33.75 -3.30 -18.48
C PRO A 107 34.96 -3.50 -19.41
N GLU A 108 35.04 -2.70 -20.48
CA GLU A 108 36.23 -2.62 -21.32
C GLU A 108 37.22 -1.59 -20.79
N ASP A 109 38.33 -2.16 -20.31
CA ASP A 109 39.64 -1.63 -19.96
C ASP A 109 40.09 -0.30 -20.64
N SER A 110 40.57 0.65 -19.83
CA SER A 110 41.55 1.68 -20.22
C SER A 110 42.14 2.39 -18.98
N PRO A 111 43.43 2.79 -18.98
CA PRO A 111 44.19 2.93 -17.74
C PRO A 111 44.26 4.33 -17.12
N ASP A 112 44.55 4.28 -15.81
CA ASP A 112 45.21 5.26 -14.92
C ASP A 112 45.47 6.70 -15.43
N VAL A 113 44.79 7.66 -14.81
CA VAL A 113 45.23 9.06 -14.73
C VAL A 113 45.07 9.55 -13.28
N MET A 114 46.20 9.71 -12.61
CA MET A 114 46.28 10.21 -11.22
C MET A 114 45.61 11.59 -11.08
N LYS A 115 44.78 11.75 -10.03
CA LYS A 115 44.28 13.06 -9.58
C LYS A 115 45.03 13.50 -8.31
N PRO A 116 45.54 14.74 -8.25
CA PRO A 116 46.08 15.28 -7.01
C PRO A 116 44.96 15.76 -6.06
N ASP A 117 45.13 15.37 -4.81
CA ASP A 117 44.77 16.01 -3.54
C ASP A 117 43.59 17.03 -3.46
N GLY A 118 42.50 16.56 -2.83
CA GLY A 118 42.11 17.08 -1.51
C GLY A 118 42.03 18.58 -1.24
N THR A 119 41.04 19.29 -1.80
CA THR A 119 40.46 20.48 -1.13
C THR A 119 39.05 20.20 -0.61
N LEU A 120 38.95 20.10 0.72
CA LEU A 120 37.70 19.95 1.46
C LEU A 120 36.84 21.23 1.37
N SER A 121 35.52 21.06 1.60
CA SER A 121 34.49 22.12 1.78
C SER A 121 33.57 22.44 0.59
N ARG A 122 32.92 21.42 0.01
CA ARG A 122 31.56 21.59 -0.53
C ARG A 122 30.58 21.09 0.54
N PRO A 123 29.60 21.89 1.00
CA PRO A 123 28.73 21.47 2.08
C PRO A 123 27.91 20.26 1.63
N LYS A 124 28.20 19.11 2.24
CA LYS A 124 27.20 18.06 2.42
C LYS A 124 26.06 18.73 3.16
N ASN A 125 24.88 18.78 2.54
CA ASN A 125 23.67 19.23 3.20
C ASN A 125 23.25 18.12 4.19
N ASP A 126 23.90 18.14 5.35
CA ASP A 126 23.78 17.14 6.40
C ASP A 126 22.48 17.39 7.16
N HIS A 127 21.37 16.93 6.57
CA HIS A 127 20.04 16.98 7.17
C HIS A 127 19.99 16.09 8.41
N THR A 128 20.44 16.68 9.51
CA THR A 128 20.42 16.13 10.86
C THR A 128 19.03 16.21 11.52
N SER A 129 17.97 16.41 10.73
CA SER A 129 16.55 16.26 11.10
C SER A 129 16.15 14.78 11.23
N MET A 130 16.92 14.05 12.03
CA MET A 130 16.91 12.59 12.13
C MET A 130 15.67 12.07 12.87
N GLY A 131 14.60 11.76 12.12
CA GLY A 131 13.47 10.97 12.60
C GLY A 131 12.17 11.28 11.87
N ILE A 132 11.65 12.50 12.06
CA ILE A 132 10.33 12.92 11.58
C ILE A 132 10.26 12.94 10.04
N ASP A 133 11.26 13.54 9.38
CA ASP A 133 11.30 13.63 7.91
C ASP A 133 11.31 12.23 7.26
N LYS A 134 11.98 11.26 7.89
CA LYS A 134 12.07 9.88 7.38
C LYS A 134 10.76 9.10 7.52
N GLN A 135 9.97 9.36 8.57
CA GLN A 135 8.62 8.80 8.68
C GLN A 135 7.66 9.48 7.69
N ARG A 136 7.75 10.81 7.53
CA ARG A 136 6.96 11.56 6.54
C ARG A 136 7.26 11.09 5.11
N GLU A 137 8.54 10.96 4.76
CA GLU A 137 9.00 10.40 3.48
C GLU A 137 8.43 8.98 3.26
N ARG A 138 8.46 8.12 4.29
CA ARG A 138 7.89 6.77 4.23
C ARG A 138 6.38 6.78 3.98
N THR A 139 5.61 7.69 4.57
CA THR A 139 4.17 7.82 4.31
C THR A 139 3.88 8.26 2.86
N LEU A 140 4.76 9.10 2.28
CA LEU A 140 4.57 9.65 0.93
C LEU A 140 5.13 8.76 -0.19
N LEU A 141 6.21 8.01 0.05
CA LEU A 141 6.93 7.20 -0.94
C LEU A 141 6.89 5.69 -0.68
N GLY A 142 6.60 5.25 0.54
CA GLY A 142 6.81 3.87 0.98
C GLY A 142 8.27 3.45 0.79
N SER A 143 8.50 2.51 -0.12
CA SER A 143 9.83 2.02 -0.51
C SER A 143 10.28 2.46 -1.92
N LEU A 144 9.64 3.48 -2.51
CA LEU A 144 9.97 4.05 -3.82
C LEU A 144 11.07 5.13 -3.78
N THR A 145 12.09 4.95 -2.95
CA THR A 145 13.12 5.96 -2.73
C THR A 145 14.24 5.95 -3.78
N ASN A 146 14.81 4.78 -4.13
CA ASN A 146 16.09 4.76 -4.88
C ASN A 146 16.33 3.57 -5.83
N SER A 147 15.34 3.15 -6.63
CA SER A 147 15.48 1.98 -7.55
C SER A 147 15.20 2.22 -9.04
N TYR A 148 14.77 3.43 -9.44
CA TYR A 148 14.45 3.75 -10.84
C TYR A 148 14.85 5.18 -11.21
N LYS A 149 14.97 5.44 -12.52
CA LYS A 149 15.00 6.80 -13.09
C LYS A 149 13.59 7.40 -13.00
N PHE A 150 13.21 7.80 -11.79
CA PHE A 150 12.01 8.57 -11.54
C PHE A 150 12.13 9.94 -12.20
N LYS A 151 11.02 10.44 -12.73
CA LYS A 151 10.95 11.80 -13.24
C LYS A 151 11.13 12.79 -12.07
N PRO A 152 11.96 13.83 -12.20
CA PRO A 152 11.99 14.94 -11.24
C PRO A 152 10.61 15.57 -11.14
N ASP A 153 10.10 15.78 -9.92
CA ASP A 153 8.71 16.23 -9.71
C ASP A 153 7.65 15.32 -10.39
N GLY A 154 7.95 14.03 -10.51
CA GLY A 154 7.06 13.03 -11.07
C GLY A 154 5.84 12.77 -10.17
N LEU A 155 4.68 12.58 -10.79
CA LEU A 155 3.42 12.30 -10.11
C LEU A 155 3.51 10.96 -9.32
N MET A 156 2.89 10.91 -8.14
CA MET A 156 2.62 9.67 -7.42
C MET A 156 1.22 9.18 -7.76
N LYS A 157 1.05 7.87 -7.86
CA LYS A 157 -0.26 7.20 -7.90
C LYS A 157 -0.36 6.21 -6.76
N LYS A 158 -1.44 6.29 -6.00
CA LYS A 158 -1.78 5.41 -4.87
C LYS A 158 -3.13 4.76 -5.18
N THR A 159 -3.18 3.44 -5.17
CA THR A 159 -4.39 2.68 -5.54
C THR A 159 -4.85 1.79 -4.41
N PHE A 160 -6.16 1.67 -4.25
CA PHE A 160 -6.85 0.88 -3.25
C PHE A 160 -8.02 0.14 -3.89
N SER A 161 -8.32 -1.07 -3.43
CA SER A 161 -9.39 -1.90 -3.98
C SER A 161 -10.02 -2.73 -2.88
N LEU A 162 -11.34 -2.87 -2.90
CA LEU A 162 -12.12 -3.77 -2.04
C LEU A 162 -13.14 -4.53 -2.89
N THR A 163 -13.51 -5.73 -2.47
CA THR A 163 -14.57 -6.52 -3.13
C THR A 163 -15.80 -6.52 -2.24
N ILE A 164 -16.96 -6.12 -2.75
CA ILE A 164 -18.22 -6.05 -1.99
C ILE A 164 -19.33 -6.65 -2.85
N GLY A 165 -20.10 -7.58 -2.29
CA GLY A 165 -21.12 -8.32 -3.05
C GLY A 165 -20.56 -9.11 -4.25
N GLY A 166 -19.26 -9.42 -4.25
CA GLY A 166 -18.55 -10.04 -5.39
C GLY A 166 -18.05 -9.06 -6.46
N VAL A 167 -18.38 -7.77 -6.37
CA VAL A 167 -17.90 -6.72 -7.30
C VAL A 167 -16.71 -5.99 -6.68
N ALA A 168 -15.63 -5.84 -7.46
CA ALA A 168 -14.49 -5.05 -7.02
C ALA A 168 -14.72 -3.55 -7.25
N GLN A 169 -14.60 -2.77 -6.18
CA GLN A 169 -14.54 -1.32 -6.19
C GLN A 169 -13.07 -0.88 -6.15
N HIS A 170 -12.72 0.14 -6.93
CA HIS A 170 -11.36 0.65 -7.04
C HIS A 170 -11.32 2.15 -6.81
N LEU A 171 -10.32 2.59 -6.05
CA LEU A 171 -9.95 3.98 -5.85
C LEU A 171 -8.54 4.22 -6.41
N ILE A 172 -8.41 5.25 -7.25
CA ILE A 172 -7.15 5.71 -7.83
C ILE A 172 -6.92 7.16 -7.38
N SER A 173 -5.88 7.40 -6.58
CA SER A 173 -5.49 8.73 -6.11
C SER A 173 -4.16 9.15 -6.74
N TYR A 174 -4.06 10.42 -7.11
CA TYR A 174 -2.87 11.06 -7.63
C TYR A 174 -2.45 12.23 -6.75
N TYR A 175 -1.15 12.37 -6.50
CA TYR A 175 -0.58 13.50 -5.76
C TYR A 175 0.87 13.72 -6.19
N LYS A 176 1.37 14.95 -6.05
CA LYS A 176 2.80 15.20 -5.92
C LYS A 176 3.16 15.26 -4.45
N ILE A 177 4.41 14.90 -4.17
CA ILE A 177 5.01 14.99 -2.84
C ILE A 177 4.95 16.45 -2.35
N GLU A 178 5.34 17.40 -3.21
CA GLU A 178 5.33 18.83 -2.87
C GLU A 178 3.94 19.39 -2.48
N ASP A 179 2.86 18.91 -3.09
CA ASP A 179 1.51 19.42 -2.79
C ASP A 179 1.03 18.94 -1.41
N VAL A 180 1.42 17.72 -1.01
CA VAL A 180 1.12 17.19 0.32
C VAL A 180 2.04 17.83 1.38
N GLU A 181 3.33 17.98 1.08
CA GLU A 181 4.30 18.55 2.03
C GLU A 181 3.97 20.00 2.39
N ASN A 182 3.55 20.79 1.41
CA ASN A 182 3.09 22.18 1.57
C ASN A 182 1.63 22.30 2.02
N GLY A 183 0.93 21.20 2.33
CA GLY A 183 -0.45 21.23 2.83
C GLY A 183 -1.51 21.73 1.82
N ARG A 184 -1.21 21.67 0.52
CA ARG A 184 -2.13 22.10 -0.55
C ARG A 184 -3.27 21.09 -0.79
N LEU A 185 -3.08 19.84 -0.37
CA LEU A 185 -4.08 18.76 -0.46
C LEU A 185 -4.57 18.38 0.94
N ARG A 186 -5.89 18.44 1.15
CA ARG A 186 -6.56 18.01 2.39
C ARG A 186 -6.94 16.53 2.32
N SER A 187 -6.93 15.83 3.44
CA SER A 187 -7.43 14.45 3.54
C SER A 187 -8.94 14.39 3.76
N PRO A 188 -9.65 13.35 3.28
CA PRO A 188 -11.08 13.17 3.54
C PRO A 188 -11.46 13.26 5.02
N SER A 189 -10.68 12.66 5.91
CA SER A 189 -10.86 12.72 7.37
C SER A 189 -10.70 14.12 7.97
N SER A 190 -10.01 15.05 7.28
CA SER A 190 -9.90 16.46 7.69
C SER A 190 -11.08 17.32 7.22
N LEU A 191 -11.99 16.79 6.40
CA LEU A 191 -13.16 17.49 5.87
C LEU A 191 -14.41 17.12 6.69
N PRO A 192 -15.06 18.06 7.41
CA PRO A 192 -16.25 17.75 8.21
C PRO A 192 -17.36 17.04 7.43
N GLU A 193 -17.56 17.41 6.16
CA GLU A 193 -18.55 16.85 5.25
C GLU A 193 -18.30 15.38 4.87
N LEU A 194 -17.05 14.91 4.90
CA LEU A 194 -16.70 13.51 4.66
C LEU A 194 -16.46 12.76 5.97
N ALA A 195 -15.80 13.36 6.96
CA ALA A 195 -15.55 12.77 8.27
C ALA A 195 -16.84 12.40 9.03
N ALA A 196 -17.96 13.07 8.75
CA ALA A 196 -19.27 12.74 9.29
C ALA A 196 -19.94 11.51 8.63
N LEU A 197 -19.37 10.94 7.57
CA LEU A 197 -19.93 9.76 6.89
C LEU A 197 -19.67 8.49 7.70
N ALA A 198 -20.74 7.87 8.19
CA ALA A 198 -20.67 6.51 8.72
C ALA A 198 -20.31 5.52 7.59
N ILE A 199 -19.10 4.95 7.64
CA ILE A 199 -18.64 3.91 6.72
C ILE A 199 -19.53 2.66 6.91
N SER A 200 -20.11 2.15 5.81
CA SER A 200 -21.02 0.99 5.88
C SER A 200 -20.27 -0.28 6.27
N ALA A 201 -20.90 -1.14 7.10
CA ALA A 201 -20.27 -2.36 7.62
C ALA A 201 -19.77 -3.34 6.54
N GLU A 202 -20.35 -3.30 5.33
CA GLU A 202 -19.89 -4.07 4.16
C GLU A 202 -18.46 -3.71 3.71
N TYR A 203 -18.01 -2.49 3.96
CA TYR A 203 -16.63 -2.05 3.72
C TYR A 203 -15.64 -2.56 4.78
N LEU A 204 -16.11 -3.15 5.89
CA LEU A 204 -15.32 -3.43 7.09
C LEU A 204 -14.98 -4.92 7.29
N ASP A 205 -15.29 -5.77 6.31
CA ASP A 205 -14.86 -7.17 6.31
C ASP A 205 -13.32 -7.24 6.20
N LYS A 206 -12.69 -7.75 7.26
CA LYS A 206 -11.25 -7.87 7.42
C LYS A 206 -10.57 -8.70 6.33
N THR A 207 -11.29 -9.60 5.66
CA THR A 207 -10.73 -10.47 4.62
C THR A 207 -10.34 -9.72 3.35
N HIS A 208 -10.87 -8.51 3.14
CA HIS A 208 -10.56 -7.68 1.96
C HIS A 208 -9.26 -6.85 2.11
N PHE A 209 -8.63 -6.86 3.29
CA PHE A 209 -7.50 -5.99 3.61
C PHE A 209 -6.18 -6.75 3.74
N ARG A 210 -5.07 -6.09 3.39
CA ARG A 210 -3.70 -6.58 3.67
C ARG A 210 -3.30 -6.29 5.11
N ASN A 211 -3.71 -5.14 5.63
CA ASN A 211 -3.64 -4.75 7.03
C ASN A 211 -5.05 -4.36 7.49
N PRO A 212 -5.82 -5.26 8.13
CA PRO A 212 -7.20 -4.98 8.49
C PRO A 212 -7.35 -3.80 9.45
N PRO A 213 -8.30 -2.88 9.20
CA PRO A 213 -8.54 -1.75 10.09
C PRO A 213 -9.09 -2.20 11.46
N LYS A 214 -8.94 -1.32 12.45
CA LYS A 214 -9.56 -1.50 13.77
C LYS A 214 -11.05 -1.22 13.64
N VAL A 215 -11.86 -2.18 14.07
CA VAL A 215 -13.32 -2.13 13.98
C VAL A 215 -13.94 -2.61 15.28
N GLU A 216 -15.04 -1.97 15.66
CA GLU A 216 -15.80 -2.26 16.88
C GLU A 216 -17.24 -2.60 16.52
N ILE A 217 -17.87 -3.50 17.29
CA ILE A 217 -19.30 -3.80 17.18
C ILE A 217 -20.02 -2.83 18.13
N GLY A 218 -20.81 -1.92 17.58
CA GLY A 218 -21.60 -1.01 18.40
C GLY A 218 -22.72 -1.71 19.16
N ALA A 219 -23.40 -1.00 20.08
CA ALA A 219 -24.50 -1.54 20.88
C ALA A 219 -25.71 -2.03 20.06
N ASP A 220 -25.80 -1.64 18.79
CA ASP A 220 -26.78 -2.08 17.79
C ASP A 220 -26.34 -3.32 16.99
N GLY A 221 -25.17 -3.89 17.28
CA GLY A 221 -24.58 -5.01 16.54
C GLY A 221 -23.89 -4.63 15.24
N ILE A 222 -23.82 -3.34 14.89
CA ILE A 222 -23.25 -2.89 13.61
C ILE A 222 -21.75 -2.60 13.76
N LEU A 223 -20.94 -3.17 12.86
CA LEU A 223 -19.51 -2.89 12.75
C LEU A 223 -19.26 -1.43 12.36
N ARG A 224 -18.36 -0.77 13.09
CA ARG A 224 -17.89 0.60 12.84
C ARG A 224 -16.37 0.62 12.74
N TYR A 225 -15.86 1.49 11.88
CA TYR A 225 -14.43 1.79 11.78
C TYR A 225 -13.99 2.64 12.98
N CYS A 226 -12.92 2.21 13.67
CA CYS A 226 -12.36 2.90 14.84
C CYS A 226 -10.89 3.31 14.65
N GLY A 227 -10.26 3.00 13.51
CA GLY A 227 -8.90 3.43 13.19
C GLY A 227 -8.14 2.50 12.24
N GLU A 228 -6.93 2.88 11.89
CA GLU A 228 -6.02 2.04 11.09
C GLU A 228 -5.65 0.75 11.84
N GLY A 229 -5.29 -0.29 11.08
CA GLY A 229 -4.64 -1.48 11.63
C GLY A 229 -3.29 -1.14 12.25
N ASP A 230 -2.71 -2.07 13.01
CA ASP A 230 -1.38 -1.85 13.58
C ASP A 230 -0.34 -1.68 12.45
N GLU A 231 0.47 -0.62 12.48
CA GLU A 231 1.62 -0.53 11.58
C GLU A 231 2.55 -1.71 11.86
N LEU A 232 2.99 -2.40 10.80
CA LEU A 232 4.02 -3.42 10.90
C LEU A 232 5.38 -2.75 11.15
N ASP A 233 5.62 -2.37 12.40
CA ASP A 233 6.86 -1.75 12.86
C ASP A 233 8.04 -2.73 12.65
N PRO A 234 9.03 -2.42 11.81
CA PRO A 234 10.03 -3.38 11.39
C PRO A 234 11.20 -3.51 12.39
N SER A 235 10.91 -3.84 13.66
CA SER A 235 11.73 -4.67 14.58
C SER A 235 11.25 -4.57 16.04
N PRO A 236 11.26 -5.67 16.82
CA PRO A 236 11.01 -5.59 18.26
C PRO A 236 12.26 -5.11 19.00
N SER A 237 12.26 -3.89 19.51
CA SER A 237 13.14 -3.52 20.62
C SER A 237 12.58 -4.17 21.90
N THR A 238 13.19 -5.27 22.33
CA THR A 238 12.84 -5.94 23.58
C THR A 238 13.23 -5.07 24.79
N SER A 239 12.36 -4.13 25.17
CA SER A 239 12.45 -3.43 26.44
C SER A 239 11.97 -4.33 27.58
N SER A 240 12.87 -5.19 28.08
CA SER A 240 12.63 -5.96 29.30
C SER A 240 12.29 -5.00 30.45
N PRO A 241 11.20 -5.23 31.22
CA PRO A 241 10.90 -4.39 32.37
C PRO A 241 11.89 -4.69 33.51
N ASN A 242 12.76 -3.73 33.81
CA ASN A 242 13.59 -3.77 35.01
C ASN A 242 12.70 -3.59 36.26
N THR A 243 12.39 -4.67 36.95
CA THR A 243 11.83 -4.64 38.31
C THR A 243 12.95 -4.42 39.33
N PRO A 244 12.87 -3.42 40.23
CA PRO A 244 13.83 -3.27 41.32
C PRO A 244 13.67 -4.37 42.38
N ASN A 245 14.77 -4.97 42.82
CA ASN A 245 14.79 -5.94 43.92
C ASN A 245 14.40 -5.29 45.25
N SER A 246 13.47 -5.91 45.99
CA SER A 246 13.28 -5.71 47.43
C SER A 246 13.29 -7.05 48.15
N HIS A 247 14.38 -7.37 48.85
CA HIS A 247 14.48 -8.57 49.69
C HIS A 247 13.64 -8.44 50.97
N PRO A 248 13.15 -9.57 51.49
CA PRO A 248 13.28 -9.86 52.92
C PRO A 248 14.05 -11.18 53.17
N PRO A 249 14.57 -11.42 54.40
CA PRO A 249 15.53 -12.48 54.67
C PRO A 249 14.89 -13.79 55.15
N THR A 250 15.59 -14.91 54.93
CA THR A 250 15.34 -16.18 55.64
C THR A 250 16.64 -16.80 56.15
N ILE A 251 16.65 -17.08 57.46
CA ILE A 251 17.65 -17.90 58.16
C ILE A 251 17.23 -19.39 58.00
N PRO A 252 18.16 -20.37 57.95
CA PRO A 252 17.87 -21.72 57.41
C PRO A 252 17.47 -22.73 58.49
N LEU A 253 17.13 -23.98 58.08
CA LEU A 253 17.86 -25.24 58.44
C LEU A 253 16.99 -26.54 58.47
N LEU A 254 17.52 -27.62 57.85
CA LEU A 254 17.25 -29.08 58.00
C LEU A 254 15.90 -29.76 57.52
N THR A 255 16.04 -30.72 56.59
CA THR A 255 15.87 -32.20 56.72
C THR A 255 14.62 -32.77 57.45
N ASP A 256 13.90 -33.82 57.01
CA ASP A 256 14.23 -35.04 56.22
C ASP A 256 13.00 -35.62 55.45
N GLY A 257 13.14 -36.71 54.66
CA GLY A 257 12.00 -37.63 54.41
C GLY A 257 11.71 -38.23 53.00
N HIS A 258 12.57 -39.13 52.51
CA HIS A 258 12.23 -40.47 51.94
C HIS A 258 11.19 -40.69 50.77
N VAL A 259 11.70 -41.13 49.59
CA VAL A 259 11.22 -42.23 48.68
C VAL A 259 9.74 -42.23 48.20
N SER A 260 9.34 -42.37 46.92
CA SER A 260 9.86 -43.07 45.70
C SER A 260 9.38 -42.34 44.40
N GLU A 261 9.42 -42.83 43.14
CA GLU A 261 9.97 -44.05 42.49
C GLU A 261 10.44 -43.73 41.02
N ALA A 262 10.35 -44.68 40.08
CA ALA A 262 10.84 -44.59 38.70
C ALA A 262 9.79 -44.30 37.61
N ALA A 263 10.23 -43.64 36.53
CA ALA A 263 9.97 -44.06 35.14
C ALA A 263 10.99 -43.45 34.16
N LYS A 264 11.43 -44.21 33.16
CA LYS A 264 12.60 -43.91 32.32
C LYS A 264 12.27 -43.10 31.05
N ARG A 265 13.12 -42.12 30.73
CA ARG A 265 13.29 -41.54 29.37
C ARG A 265 14.36 -42.30 28.56
N PRO A 266 14.26 -42.27 27.23
CA PRO A 266 15.39 -41.93 26.35
C PRO A 266 15.03 -40.74 25.42
N LYS A 267 15.85 -39.68 25.29
CA LYS A 267 17.03 -39.54 24.39
C LYS A 267 16.66 -39.92 22.93
N ARG A 268 16.33 -39.02 21.98
CA ARG A 268 16.92 -37.76 21.44
C ARG A 268 18.11 -37.99 20.47
N PHE A 269 18.11 -37.26 19.33
CA PHE A 269 19.15 -37.11 18.27
C PHE A 269 19.27 -38.29 17.26
N LEU A 270 19.52 -38.12 15.94
CA LEU A 270 19.63 -36.93 15.02
C LEU A 270 19.21 -37.34 13.56
N PRO A 271 19.13 -36.40 12.58
CA PRO A 271 18.65 -36.66 11.22
C PRO A 271 19.76 -37.02 10.22
N TYR A 272 19.33 -37.55 9.06
CA TYR A 272 19.87 -37.47 7.68
C TYR A 272 19.50 -38.77 6.94
N GLY A 273 18.70 -38.66 5.89
CA GLY A 273 18.29 -39.74 4.98
C GLY A 273 17.84 -39.12 3.65
N PRO A 274 18.21 -39.70 2.48
CA PRO A 274 18.42 -38.88 1.29
C PRO A 274 17.21 -38.64 0.39
N ASN A 275 17.32 -37.56 -0.38
CA ASN A 275 16.43 -37.15 -1.47
C ASN A 275 16.16 -38.28 -2.47
N ARG A 276 14.91 -38.41 -2.94
CA ARG A 276 14.56 -39.26 -4.10
C ARG A 276 13.71 -38.47 -5.10
N THR A 277 14.38 -37.91 -6.10
CA THR A 277 13.75 -37.14 -7.19
C THR A 277 12.92 -38.06 -8.09
N ARG A 278 11.67 -37.68 -8.38
CA ARG A 278 10.73 -38.48 -9.17
C ARG A 278 10.59 -37.88 -10.57
N LYS A 279 11.30 -38.48 -11.53
CA LYS A 279 11.29 -38.13 -12.96
C LYS A 279 9.87 -38.33 -13.53
N LYS A 280 9.28 -37.30 -14.17
CA LYS A 280 8.07 -37.44 -15.00
C LYS A 280 8.43 -37.28 -16.47
N SER A 281 7.84 -38.14 -17.30
CA SER A 281 8.09 -38.27 -18.73
C SER A 281 7.20 -37.33 -19.55
N ASN A 282 7.79 -36.61 -20.51
CA ASN A 282 7.01 -36.01 -21.61
C ASN A 282 6.57 -37.11 -22.59
N LYS A 283 5.32 -37.01 -23.07
CA LYS A 283 4.84 -37.65 -24.30
C LYS A 283 4.06 -36.59 -25.07
N SER A 284 4.44 -36.36 -26.32
CA SER A 284 3.73 -35.53 -27.30
C SER A 284 2.55 -36.30 -27.92
N PRO A 285 1.48 -35.61 -28.32
CA PRO A 285 0.53 -36.13 -29.30
C PRO A 285 1.03 -35.86 -30.73
N THR A 286 0.61 -36.72 -31.65
CA THR A 286 0.87 -36.65 -33.10
C THR A 286 -0.28 -35.95 -33.82
N ASP A 287 0.03 -35.09 -34.78
CA ASP A 287 -0.95 -34.65 -35.78
C ASP A 287 -1.33 -35.82 -36.71
N GLY A 288 -2.60 -35.87 -37.11
CA GLY A 288 -3.14 -36.79 -38.09
C GLY A 288 -4.17 -36.07 -38.95
N HIS A 289 -3.99 -36.14 -40.27
CA HIS A 289 -4.87 -35.50 -41.25
C HIS A 289 -6.25 -36.14 -41.32
N GLU A 290 -7.27 -35.29 -41.53
CA GLU A 290 -8.21 -35.43 -42.66
C GLU A 290 -8.55 -34.03 -43.20
#